data_AF-A0A545ANG2-F1
#
_entry.id   AF-A0A545ANG2-F1
#
_cell.length_a   1.000
_cell.length_b   1.000
_cell.length_c   1.000
_cell.angle_alpha   90.00
_cell.angle_beta   90.00
_cell.angle_gamma   90.00
#
_symmetry.space_group_name_H-M   'P 1'
#
loop_
_entity.id
_entity.type
_entity.pdbx_description
1 polymer ?
#
loop_
_entity_poly.entity_id
_entity_poly.type
_entity_poly.pdbx_seq_one_letter_code
_entity_poly.pdbx_strand_id
1 'polypeptide(L)'
;MTRPRFRAHPIRKSGRQGRRWAGRPTGQDAGSVTVELTLLTPLLLLIVLFVVAAGRLADAQARLDQATYTAARAASLSRDSAIAVSAAQASADSALQDPSACAVLSTVVDTTAYQPGGVVTVRTTCVVDMADLTGLGIPGRKTLTSASSSPLDRFRATS
;
A
#
# COMPACT_ATOMS: atom_id res chain seq x y z
N MET A 1 -10.82 -89.34 -28.43
CA MET A 1 -11.34 -88.79 -29.70
C MET A 1 -11.07 -87.30 -29.68
N THR A 2 -10.32 -86.61 -30.53
CA THR A 2 -9.60 -86.90 -31.79
C THR A 2 -8.66 -85.69 -31.98
N ARG A 3 -7.34 -85.88 -32.14
CA ARG A 3 -6.42 -84.80 -32.59
C ARG A 3 -6.86 -84.34 -34.00
N PRO A 4 -6.66 -83.07 -34.43
CA PRO A 4 -5.43 -82.84 -35.20
C PRO A 4 -4.88 -81.39 -35.31
N ARG A 5 -3.56 -81.37 -35.58
CA ARG A 5 -2.82 -80.56 -36.57
C ARG A 5 -2.53 -79.09 -36.32
N PHE A 6 -1.30 -78.89 -35.84
CA PHE A 6 -0.40 -77.79 -36.21
C PHE A 6 -0.43 -77.51 -37.73
N ARG A 7 -0.54 -76.23 -38.08
CA ARG A 7 -0.17 -75.67 -39.39
C ARG A 7 0.89 -74.60 -39.16
N ALA A 8 2.11 -74.88 -39.59
CA ALA A 8 3.16 -73.88 -39.71
C ALA A 8 2.91 -73.05 -40.98
N HIS A 9 2.89 -71.74 -40.84
CA HIS A 9 3.03 -70.79 -41.95
C HIS A 9 4.43 -70.17 -41.87
N PRO A 10 5.30 -70.32 -42.87
CA PRO A 10 6.34 -69.33 -43.11
C PRO A 10 5.70 -68.16 -43.88
N ILE A 11 6.22 -66.94 -43.74
CA ILE A 11 6.40 -65.96 -44.83
C ILE A 11 7.06 -64.67 -44.28
N ARG A 12 8.33 -64.54 -44.67
CA ARG A 12 8.99 -63.37 -45.28
C ARG A 12 9.33 -62.15 -44.41
N LYS A 13 10.66 -61.97 -44.29
CA LYS A 13 11.34 -60.71 -43.95
C LYS A 13 11.04 -59.62 -45.01
N SER A 14 10.81 -58.39 -44.57
CA SER A 14 11.25 -57.21 -45.32
C SER A 14 11.53 -56.06 -44.36
N GLY A 15 12.80 -55.69 -44.23
CA GLY A 15 13.20 -54.47 -43.56
C GLY A 15 12.65 -53.25 -44.31
N ARG A 16 12.15 -52.28 -43.53
CA ARG A 16 12.21 -50.88 -43.92
C ARG A 16 12.84 -50.12 -42.76
N GLN A 17 14.15 -49.94 -42.90
CA GLN A 17 14.86 -48.82 -42.33
C GLN A 17 14.29 -47.52 -42.89
N GLY A 18 14.35 -46.45 -42.08
CA GLY A 18 14.06 -45.08 -42.49
C GLY A 18 12.60 -44.71 -42.21
N ARG A 19 12.29 -43.74 -41.36
CA ARG A 19 13.06 -42.54 -41.01
C ARG A 19 12.71 -42.20 -39.56
N ARG A 20 13.73 -42.11 -38.70
CA ARG A 20 13.60 -41.33 -37.46
C ARG A 20 13.41 -39.88 -37.91
N TRP A 21 12.16 -39.42 -37.90
CA TRP A 21 11.89 -37.98 -37.88
C TRP A 21 12.24 -37.51 -36.48
N ALA A 22 13.54 -37.37 -36.23
CA ALA A 22 14.03 -36.53 -35.16
C ALA A 22 13.76 -35.09 -35.60
N GLY A 23 12.51 -34.66 -35.45
CA GLY A 23 12.21 -33.24 -35.37
C GLY A 23 13.00 -32.71 -34.18
N ARG A 24 14.10 -32.02 -34.47
CA ARG A 24 14.74 -31.15 -33.48
C ARG A 24 13.64 -30.21 -32.98
N PRO A 25 13.32 -30.16 -31.68
CA PRO A 25 12.61 -29.01 -31.18
C PRO A 25 13.55 -27.83 -31.44
N THR A 26 13.13 -26.93 -32.33
CA THR A 26 13.76 -25.64 -32.57
C THR A 26 13.61 -24.83 -31.29
N GLY A 27 14.49 -25.10 -30.31
CA GLY A 27 14.59 -24.37 -29.05
C GLY A 27 15.21 -22.98 -29.21
N GLN A 28 15.08 -22.35 -30.39
CA GLN A 28 15.68 -21.05 -30.69
C GLN A 28 14.74 -19.88 -30.39
N ASP A 29 13.42 -20.10 -30.31
CA ASP A 29 12.47 -19.02 -29.97
C ASP A 29 12.20 -18.91 -28.46
N ALA A 30 12.24 -20.02 -27.72
CA ALA A 30 12.03 -20.02 -26.26
C ALA A 30 13.17 -19.30 -25.50
N GLY A 31 14.38 -19.27 -26.07
CA GLY A 31 15.52 -18.55 -25.47
C GLY A 31 15.33 -17.04 -25.48
N SER A 32 14.77 -16.47 -26.56
CA SER A 32 14.52 -15.02 -26.65
C SER A 32 13.42 -14.59 -25.69
N VAL A 33 12.29 -15.29 -25.68
CA VAL A 33 11.16 -14.98 -24.80
C VAL A 33 11.54 -15.14 -23.33
N THR A 34 12.32 -16.17 -22.98
CA THR A 34 12.75 -16.40 -21.59
C THR A 34 13.74 -15.33 -21.14
N VAL A 35 14.71 -14.94 -21.98
CA VAL A 35 15.70 -13.91 -21.63
C VAL A 35 15.05 -12.52 -21.51
N GLU A 36 14.15 -12.15 -22.42
CA GLU A 36 13.39 -10.90 -22.32
C GLU A 36 12.55 -10.86 -21.04
N LEU A 37 11.85 -11.96 -20.71
CA LEU A 37 11.03 -12.03 -19.51
C LEU A 37 11.87 -12.00 -18.23
N THR A 38 13.06 -12.60 -18.21
CA THR A 38 13.97 -12.52 -17.05
C THR A 38 14.46 -11.10 -16.76
N LEU A 39 14.58 -10.24 -17.78
CA LEU A 39 14.92 -8.82 -17.60
C LEU A 39 13.70 -7.97 -17.25
N LEU A 40 12.54 -8.29 -17.82
CA LEU A 40 11.32 -7.50 -17.65
C LEU A 40 10.62 -7.77 -16.30
N THR A 41 10.70 -9.01 -15.79
CA THR A 41 10.10 -9.40 -14.50
C THR A 41 10.61 -8.55 -13.32
N PRO A 42 11.92 -8.38 -13.06
CA PRO A 42 12.39 -7.55 -11.96
C PRO A 42 11.98 -6.08 -12.12
N LEU A 43 11.93 -5.57 -13.35
CA LEU A 43 11.45 -4.21 -13.62
C LEU A 43 9.97 -4.05 -13.24
N LEU A 44 9.11 -4.99 -13.64
CA LEU A 44 7.70 -4.99 -13.25
C LEU A 44 7.52 -5.08 -11.73
N LEU A 45 8.30 -5.94 -11.07
CA LEU A 45 8.30 -6.04 -9.61
C LEU A 45 8.66 -4.69 -8.97
N LEU A 46 9.72 -4.02 -9.44
CA LEU A 46 10.09 -2.70 -8.92
C LEU A 46 8.97 -1.67 -9.11
N ILE A 47 8.30 -1.67 -10.26
CA ILE A 47 7.16 -0.77 -10.53
C ILE A 47 6.02 -1.07 -9.55
N VAL A 48 5.66 -2.34 -9.34
CA VAL A 48 4.61 -2.72 -8.39
C VAL A 48 4.98 -2.30 -6.97
N LEU A 49 6.21 -2.56 -6.53
CA LEU A 49 6.68 -2.15 -5.20
C LEU A 49 6.64 -0.63 -5.03
N PHE A 50 7.04 0.12 -6.06
CA PHE A 50 6.95 1.57 -6.06
C PHE A 50 5.50 2.07 -5.94
N VAL A 51 4.58 1.49 -6.71
CA VAL A 51 3.14 1.81 -6.63
C VAL A 51 2.58 1.51 -5.24
N VAL A 52 2.93 0.38 -4.64
CA VAL A 52 2.51 0.02 -3.28
C VAL A 52 3.06 1.02 -2.27
N ALA A 53 4.34 1.38 -2.35
CA ALA A 53 4.96 2.37 -1.46
C ALA A 53 4.29 3.75 -1.59
N ALA A 54 4.04 4.19 -2.82
CA ALA A 54 3.34 5.45 -3.09
C ALA A 54 1.90 5.44 -2.56
N GLY A 55 1.16 4.34 -2.76
CA GLY A 55 -0.19 4.17 -2.24
C GLY A 55 -0.23 4.21 -0.72
N ARG A 56 0.69 3.52 -0.05
CA ARG A 56 0.79 3.55 1.42
C ARG A 56 1.14 4.94 1.96
N LEU A 57 2.01 5.67 1.27
CA LEU A 57 2.33 7.05 1.62
C LEU A 57 1.13 8.00 1.43
N ALA A 58 0.37 7.82 0.35
CA ALA A 58 -0.86 8.58 0.11
C ALA A 58 -1.93 8.29 1.17
N ASP A 59 -2.11 7.02 1.54
CA ASP A 59 -3.01 6.62 2.62
C ASP A 59 -2.61 7.25 3.97
N ALA A 60 -1.31 7.27 4.29
CA ALA A 60 -0.81 7.91 5.50
C ALA A 60 -1.08 9.43 5.51
N GLN A 61 -0.89 10.10 4.37
CA GLN A 61 -1.21 11.52 4.24
C GLN A 61 -2.72 11.77 4.40
N ALA A 62 -3.57 10.97 3.76
CA ALA A 62 -5.02 11.11 3.88
C ALA A 62 -5.52 10.90 5.32
N ARG A 63 -4.93 9.95 6.05
CA ARG A 63 -5.21 9.74 7.47
C ARG A 63 -4.78 10.93 8.32
N LEU A 64 -3.60 11.50 8.05
CA LEU A 64 -3.13 12.70 8.73
C LEU A 64 -4.08 13.88 8.47
N ASP A 65 -4.49 14.10 7.22
CA ASP A 65 -5.40 15.18 6.85
C ASP A 65 -6.75 15.06 7.56
N GLN A 66 -7.30 13.84 7.61
CA GLN A 66 -8.54 13.56 8.33
C GLN A 66 -8.39 13.75 9.85
N ALA A 67 -7.27 13.32 10.43
CA ALA A 67 -6.96 13.53 11.85
C ALA A 67 -6.85 15.03 12.17
N THR A 68 -6.15 15.80 11.35
CA THR A 68 -6.02 17.26 11.53
C THR A 68 -7.36 17.96 11.40
N TYR A 69 -8.20 17.55 10.44
CA TYR A 69 -9.55 18.10 10.27
C TYR A 69 -10.45 17.83 11.49
N THR A 70 -10.49 16.59 11.97
CA THR A 70 -11.28 16.21 13.15
C THR A 70 -10.76 16.90 14.42
N ALA A 71 -9.44 17.07 14.56
CA ALA A 71 -8.84 17.83 15.65
C ALA A 71 -9.23 19.32 15.60
N ALA A 72 -9.20 19.96 14.43
CA ALA A 72 -9.66 21.35 14.28
C ALA A 72 -11.13 21.50 14.65
N ARG A 73 -11.97 20.53 14.27
CA ARG A 73 -13.37 20.49 14.67
C ARG A 73 -13.54 20.34 16.18
N ALA A 74 -12.81 19.42 16.81
CA ALA A 74 -12.82 19.23 18.26
C ALA A 74 -12.43 20.53 18.99
N ALA A 75 -11.38 21.22 18.54
CA ALA A 75 -10.98 22.51 19.09
C ALA A 75 -12.07 23.59 18.95
N SER A 76 -12.78 23.62 17.82
CA SER A 76 -13.86 24.61 17.60
C SER A 76 -15.11 24.38 18.45
N LEU A 77 -15.28 23.17 18.99
CA LEU A 77 -16.40 22.81 19.87
C LEU A 77 -16.10 23.05 21.36
N SER A 78 -14.83 23.23 21.72
CA SER A 78 -14.42 23.54 23.09
C SER A 78 -14.91 24.93 23.53
N ARG A 79 -15.07 25.11 24.84
CA ARG A 79 -15.54 26.38 25.42
C ARG A 79 -14.42 27.40 25.60
N ASP A 80 -13.21 26.92 25.86
CA ASP A 80 -12.04 27.74 26.18
C ASP A 80 -10.84 27.29 25.36
N SER A 81 -9.94 28.23 25.06
CA SER A 81 -8.73 27.98 24.28
C SER A 81 -7.83 26.90 24.91
N ALA A 82 -7.70 26.88 26.23
CA ALA A 82 -6.93 25.86 26.95
C ALA A 82 -7.52 24.45 26.77
N ILE A 83 -8.86 24.33 26.80
CA ILE A 83 -9.58 23.06 26.57
C ILE A 83 -9.55 22.69 25.08
N ALA A 84 -9.52 23.69 24.18
CA ALA A 84 -9.41 23.46 22.73
C ALA A 84 -8.11 22.76 22.36
N VAL A 85 -6.99 23.15 22.98
CA VAL A 85 -5.68 22.54 22.75
C VAL A 85 -5.69 21.07 23.15
N SER A 86 -6.12 20.74 24.37
CA SER A 86 -6.13 19.36 24.86
C SER A 86 -7.15 18.50 24.11
N ALA A 87 -8.32 19.04 23.74
CA ALA A 87 -9.32 18.33 22.94
C ALA A 87 -8.83 18.00 21.53
N ALA A 88 -8.14 18.95 20.86
CA ALA A 88 -7.54 18.69 19.56
C ALA A 88 -6.41 17.66 19.62
N GLN A 89 -5.55 17.72 20.64
CA GLN A 89 -4.48 16.73 20.85
C GLN A 89 -5.08 15.33 21.05
N ALA A 90 -6.02 15.19 21.99
CA ALA A 90 -6.70 13.92 22.23
C ALA A 90 -7.42 13.37 20.99
N SER A 91 -8.05 14.26 20.19
CA SER A 91 -8.68 13.87 18.93
C SER A 91 -7.65 13.37 17.91
N ALA A 92 -6.55 14.08 17.73
CA ALA A 92 -5.49 13.69 16.80
C ALA A 92 -4.82 12.36 17.22
N ASP A 93 -4.52 12.21 18.51
CA ASP A 93 -3.97 10.98 19.08
C ASP A 93 -4.94 9.81 18.87
N SER A 94 -6.23 10.03 19.11
CA SER A 94 -7.26 8.99 18.93
C SER A 94 -7.44 8.58 17.46
N ALA A 95 -7.22 9.50 16.52
CA ALA A 95 -7.33 9.24 15.09
C ALA A 95 -6.09 8.52 14.51
N LEU A 96 -4.94 8.64 15.18
CA LEU A 96 -3.65 8.09 14.74
C LEU A 96 -3.09 7.07 15.75
N GLN A 97 -3.97 6.32 16.44
CA GLN A 97 -3.57 5.31 17.43
C GLN A 97 -2.72 4.17 16.87
N ASP A 98 -2.79 3.93 15.55
CA ASP A 98 -2.01 2.88 14.90
C ASP A 98 -0.53 3.32 14.79
N PRO A 99 0.41 2.64 15.48
CA PRO A 99 1.82 3.01 15.46
C PRO A 99 2.44 2.93 14.06
N SER A 100 1.88 2.09 13.18
CA SER A 100 2.32 1.96 11.79
C SER A 100 1.93 3.17 10.93
N ALA A 101 0.94 3.95 11.37
CA ALA A 101 0.50 5.17 10.70
C ALA A 101 1.31 6.39 11.12
N CYS A 102 1.83 6.41 12.35
CA CYS A 102 2.64 7.51 12.84
C CYS A 102 3.56 7.09 14.01
N ALA A 103 4.88 7.18 13.81
CA ALA A 103 5.85 6.88 14.87
C ALA A 103 5.99 8.03 15.87
N VAL A 104 5.96 9.27 15.38
CA VAL A 104 6.05 10.47 16.22
C VAL A 104 5.00 11.48 15.75
N LEU A 105 4.03 11.77 16.62
CA LEU A 105 2.98 12.74 16.37
C LEU A 105 3.24 14.03 17.15
N SER A 106 3.05 15.18 16.49
CA SER A 106 3.11 16.49 17.10
C SER A 106 1.95 17.36 16.61
N THR A 107 1.14 17.86 17.53
CA THR A 107 -0.04 18.68 17.22
C THR A 107 0.12 20.07 17.83
N VAL A 108 0.05 21.09 16.99
CA VAL A 108 0.11 22.50 17.34
C VAL A 108 -1.24 23.13 17.06
N VAL A 109 -1.80 23.85 18.02
CA VAL A 109 -3.11 24.48 17.91
C VAL A 109 -2.94 25.98 18.07
N ASP A 110 -3.28 26.72 17.02
CA ASP A 110 -3.30 28.18 17.01
C ASP A 110 -4.67 28.68 17.46
N THR A 111 -4.68 29.31 18.63
CA THR A 111 -5.85 29.91 19.29
C THR A 111 -5.79 31.44 19.33
N THR A 112 -4.92 32.07 18.52
CA THR A 112 -4.76 33.53 18.49
C THR A 112 -6.06 34.29 18.18
N ALA A 113 -6.92 33.72 17.33
CA ALA A 113 -8.25 34.24 16.98
C ALA A 113 -9.39 33.46 17.66
N TYR A 114 -9.16 32.92 18.86
CA TYR A 114 -10.14 32.10 19.59
C TYR A 114 -11.20 32.95 20.29
N GLN A 115 -12.15 33.45 19.50
CA GLN A 115 -13.27 34.27 19.93
C GLN A 115 -14.53 33.93 19.11
N PRO A 116 -15.75 34.28 19.56
CA PRO A 116 -16.97 33.99 18.81
C PRO A 116 -16.94 34.50 17.36
N GLY A 117 -17.11 33.60 16.39
CA GLY A 117 -16.98 33.90 14.96
C GLY A 117 -15.54 34.11 14.46
N GLY A 118 -14.54 33.76 15.27
CA GLY A 118 -13.14 33.63 14.89
C GLY A 118 -12.84 32.26 14.28
N VAL A 119 -11.56 31.90 14.25
CA VAL A 119 -11.08 30.64 13.65
C VAL A 119 -10.01 30.02 14.54
N VAL A 120 -10.03 28.69 14.64
CA VAL A 120 -8.96 27.92 15.24
C VAL A 120 -8.25 27.13 14.14
N THR A 121 -6.91 27.13 14.16
CA THR A 121 -6.11 26.37 13.18
C THR A 121 -5.33 25.30 13.91
N VAL A 122 -5.41 24.06 13.45
CA VAL A 122 -4.63 22.94 13.96
C VAL A 122 -3.64 22.52 12.88
N ARG A 123 -2.38 22.36 13.28
CA ARG A 123 -1.32 21.78 12.46
C ARG A 123 -0.83 20.51 13.11
N THR A 124 -0.82 19.43 12.36
CA THR A 124 -0.35 18.13 12.82
C THR A 124 0.86 17.72 11.99
N THR A 125 1.90 17.27 12.66
CA THR A 125 3.12 16.74 12.04
C THR A 125 3.29 15.31 12.48
N CYS A 126 3.55 14.44 11.52
CA CYS A 126 3.73 13.02 11.75
C CYS A 126 5.04 12.55 11.12
N VAL A 127 5.85 11.81 11.87
CA VAL A 127 7.01 11.09 11.32
C VAL A 127 6.61 9.64 11.11
N VAL A 128 6.68 9.17 9.87
CA VAL A 128 6.44 7.77 9.49
C VAL A 128 7.75 7.07 9.19
N ASP A 129 7.88 5.83 9.69
CA ASP A 129 8.96 4.92 9.34
C ASP A 129 8.59 4.14 8.07
N MET A 130 9.45 4.21 7.06
CA MET A 130 9.22 3.56 5.77
C MET A 130 9.37 2.03 5.87
N ALA A 131 10.09 1.53 6.88
CA ALA A 131 10.26 0.10 7.10
C ALA A 131 8.92 -0.55 7.48
N ASP A 132 8.17 0.09 8.37
CA ASP A 132 6.86 -0.37 8.81
C ASP A 132 5.77 -0.13 7.75
N LEU A 133 5.87 0.99 7.03
CA LEU A 133 4.85 1.41 6.06
C LEU A 133 4.82 0.51 4.81
N THR A 134 5.99 0.04 4.36
CA THR A 134 6.11 -0.79 3.15
C THR A 134 6.14 -2.29 3.43
N GLY A 135 6.44 -2.70 4.67
CA GLY A 135 6.65 -4.11 5.04
C GLY A 135 7.90 -4.75 4.40
N LEU A 136 8.69 -3.95 3.67
CA LEU A 136 9.89 -4.37 2.93
C LEU A 136 11.18 -4.06 3.69
N GLY A 137 11.09 -3.46 4.89
CA GLY A 137 12.25 -3.11 5.71
C GLY A 137 13.13 -2.02 5.10
N ILE A 138 12.58 -1.17 4.23
CA ILE A 138 13.33 -0.05 3.64
C ILE A 138 13.61 0.97 4.74
N PRO A 139 14.88 1.18 5.13
CA PRO A 139 15.20 2.14 6.19
C PRO A 139 14.93 3.55 5.68
N GLY A 140 14.25 4.36 6.50
CA GLY A 140 14.03 5.76 6.20
C GLY A 140 12.87 6.33 6.98
N ARG A 141 12.95 7.63 7.32
CA ARG A 141 11.86 8.35 7.95
C ARG A 141 11.37 9.44 7.03
N LYS A 142 10.06 9.61 6.94
CA LYS A 142 9.43 10.67 6.15
C LYS A 142 8.54 11.51 7.05
N THR A 143 8.71 12.82 7.01
CA THR A 143 7.87 13.74 7.77
C THR A 143 6.68 14.19 6.91
N LEU A 144 5.48 13.97 7.44
CA LEU A 144 4.20 14.43 6.92
C LEU A 144 3.73 15.62 7.76
N THR A 145 3.18 16.63 7.12
CA THR A 145 2.58 17.78 7.81
C THR A 145 1.24 18.06 7.17
N SER A 146 0.23 18.33 8.00
CA SER A 146 -1.09 18.78 7.57
C SER A 146 -1.57 19.92 8.46
N ALA A 147 -2.42 20.78 7.90
CA ALA A 147 -3.02 21.90 8.62
C ALA A 147 -4.49 22.05 8.22
N SER A 148 -5.35 22.28 9.20
CA SER A 148 -6.78 22.48 9.00
C SER A 148 -7.30 23.58 9.91
N SER A 149 -8.25 24.36 9.44
CA SER A 149 -8.89 25.43 10.19
C SER A 149 -10.38 25.20 10.30
N SER A 150 -10.95 25.54 11.46
CA SER A 150 -12.38 25.43 11.73
C SER A 150 -12.90 26.74 12.33
N PRO A 151 -14.02 27.30 11.82
CA PRO A 151 -14.61 28.49 12.40
C PRO A 151 -15.24 28.20 13.76
N LEU A 152 -15.17 29.18 14.67
CA LEU A 152 -15.81 29.13 15.97
C LEU A 152 -17.26 29.60 15.85
N ASP A 153 -18.20 28.81 16.34
CA ASP A 153 -19.61 29.15 16.29
C ASP A 153 -19.90 30.40 17.14
N ARG A 154 -20.50 31.42 16.50
CA ARG A 154 -20.84 32.70 17.12
C ARG A 154 -22.14 32.63 17.93
N PHE A 155 -22.99 31.63 17.72
CA PHE A 155 -24.32 31.53 18.31
C PHE A 155 -24.43 30.59 19.50
N ARG A 156 -23.30 30.09 20.02
CA ARG A 156 -23.32 29.20 21.18
C ARG A 156 -23.66 29.97 22.45
N ALA A 157 -24.93 29.92 22.86
CA ALA A 157 -25.37 30.40 24.16
C ALA A 157 -24.63 29.60 25.25
N THR A 158 -23.76 30.27 26.01
CA THR A 158 -23.28 29.77 27.30
C THR A 158 -24.40 30.00 28.30
N SER A 159 -25.29 29.01 28.45
CA SER A 159 -26.14 28.88 29.62
C SER A 159 -25.32 28.58 30.86
#